data_AF-A0A4D4KLP0-F1
#
_entry.id   AF-A0A4D4KLP0-F1
#
_cell.length_a   1.000
_cell.length_b   1.000
_cell.length_c   1.000
_cell.angle_alpha   90.00
_cell.angle_beta   90.00
_cell.angle_gamma   90.00
#
_symmetry.space_group_name_H-M   'P 1'
#
loop_
_entity.id
_entity.type
_entity.pdbx_description
1 polymer ?
#
loop_
_entity_poly.entity_id
_entity_poly.type
_entity_poly.pdbx_seq_one_letter_code
_entity_poly.pdbx_strand_id
1 'polypeptide(L)'
;MDLTILYRGPLASCDYDCPYCPFAKRRDSPERLRADRAALERFTAWAAEQTGDRLSVLFTPWGEGLVRSWYRRALIELSHLPQVERVAIQTNLSCRTGWTAEADPATLALWCTYHPDQTRTTGFSPSAGSWPRAGCVTASASWGCPPIWTGPADCAPISRARCTCG
;
A
#
# COMPACT_ATOMS: atom_id res chain seq x y z
N MET A 1 14.22 17.38 9.45
CA MET A 1 14.67 16.01 9.79
C MET A 1 13.98 15.04 8.84
N ASP A 2 14.49 13.82 8.69
CA ASP A 2 13.81 12.78 7.90
C ASP A 2 13.02 11.86 8.83
N LEU A 3 11.70 11.80 8.67
CA LEU A 3 10.79 11.01 9.50
C LEU A 3 10.21 9.86 8.69
N THR A 4 10.43 8.64 9.18
CA THR A 4 9.77 7.44 8.64
C THR A 4 8.63 7.03 9.55
N ILE A 5 7.42 6.95 9.01
CA ILE A 5 6.18 6.75 9.75
C ILE A 5 5.50 5.47 9.27
N LEU A 6 5.25 4.56 10.21
CA LEU A 6 4.36 3.43 10.01
C LEU A 6 2.96 3.81 10.48
N TYR A 7 2.09 4.17 9.55
CA TYR A 7 0.70 4.50 9.87
C TYR A 7 -0.14 3.22 9.96
N ARG A 8 -0.84 3.06 11.09
CA ARG A 8 -1.82 1.98 11.31
C ARG A 8 -3.09 2.55 11.91
N GLY A 9 -4.08 2.76 11.06
CA GLY A 9 -5.44 3.14 11.47
C GLY A 9 -6.23 1.99 12.10
N PRO A 10 -7.46 2.24 12.55
CA PRO A 10 -8.31 1.26 13.20
C PRO A 10 -9.03 0.30 12.24
N LEU A 11 -8.90 0.48 10.91
CA LEU A 11 -9.44 -0.45 9.90
C LEU A 11 -9.00 -1.89 10.21
N ALA A 12 -9.98 -2.77 10.39
CA ALA A 12 -9.75 -4.20 10.63
C ALA A 12 -10.45 -5.09 9.59
N SER A 13 -11.28 -4.51 8.72
CA SER A 13 -12.01 -5.24 7.68
C SER A 13 -11.21 -5.44 6.39
N CYS A 14 -11.27 -6.66 5.86
CA CYS A 14 -10.63 -7.07 4.61
C CYS A 14 -11.68 -7.66 3.66
N ASP A 15 -11.39 -7.63 2.36
CA ASP A 15 -12.19 -8.28 1.32
C ASP A 15 -11.69 -9.69 0.97
N TYR A 16 -10.50 -10.08 1.43
CA TYR A 16 -10.01 -11.47 1.43
C TYR A 16 -10.29 -12.13 2.77
N ASP A 17 -10.50 -13.46 2.76
CA ASP A 17 -10.80 -14.28 3.94
C ASP A 17 -9.67 -15.26 4.30
N CYS A 18 -8.41 -14.85 4.09
CA CYS A 18 -7.23 -15.69 4.21
C CYS A 18 -7.22 -16.53 5.51
N PRO A 19 -7.08 -17.87 5.43
CA PRO A 19 -7.23 -18.75 6.60
C PRO A 19 -6.15 -18.54 7.67
N TYR A 20 -4.98 -18.05 7.26
CA TYR A 20 -3.86 -17.73 8.14
C TYR A 20 -3.95 -16.34 8.77
N CYS A 21 -4.87 -15.47 8.31
CA CYS A 21 -4.94 -14.09 8.76
C CYS A 21 -5.83 -14.00 10.02
N PRO A 22 -5.30 -13.55 11.17
CA PRO A 22 -6.09 -13.44 12.39
C PRO A 22 -7.09 -12.26 12.36
N PHE A 23 -7.03 -11.41 11.32
CA PHE A 23 -7.84 -10.19 11.19
C PHE A 23 -8.93 -10.27 10.09
N ALA A 24 -8.69 -11.05 9.04
CA ALA A 24 -9.49 -11.10 7.80
C ALA A 24 -10.98 -11.43 7.99
N LYS A 25 -11.36 -12.06 9.10
CA LYS A 25 -12.75 -12.46 9.37
C LYS A 25 -13.67 -11.34 9.86
N ARG A 26 -13.16 -10.12 10.04
CA ARG A 26 -13.92 -9.03 10.67
C ARG A 26 -14.57 -8.13 9.62
N ARG A 27 -15.88 -7.92 9.73
CA ARG A 27 -16.56 -6.80 9.07
C ARG A 27 -16.68 -5.66 10.07
N ASP A 28 -16.19 -4.48 9.69
CA ASP A 28 -16.34 -3.29 10.52
C ASP A 28 -17.78 -2.76 10.39
N SER A 29 -18.34 -2.29 11.51
CA SER A 29 -19.61 -1.56 11.48
C SER A 29 -19.43 -0.21 10.78
N PRO A 30 -20.53 0.42 10.30
CA PRO A 30 -20.45 1.77 9.73
C PRO A 30 -19.79 2.78 10.67
N GLU A 31 -20.01 2.69 11.98
CA GLU A 31 -19.41 3.56 13.00
C GLU A 31 -17.89 3.37 13.08
N ARG A 32 -17.43 2.12 13.03
CA ARG A 32 -15.99 1.79 13.00
C ARG A 32 -15.33 2.31 11.73
N LEU A 33 -16.00 2.22 10.58
CA LEU A 33 -15.51 2.77 9.31
C LEU A 33 -15.46 4.31 9.33
N ARG A 34 -16.44 4.98 9.94
CA ARG A 34 -16.40 6.44 10.14
C ARG A 34 -15.24 6.84 11.04
N ALA A 35 -15.01 6.11 12.13
CA ALA A 35 -13.88 6.35 13.03
C ALA A 35 -12.53 6.12 12.35
N ASP A 36 -12.40 5.08 11.52
CA ASP A 36 -11.23 4.84 10.67
C ASP A 36 -10.95 6.00 9.74
N ARG A 37 -11.96 6.41 8.96
CA ARG A 37 -11.84 7.55 8.07
C ARG A 37 -11.41 8.81 8.80
N ALA A 38 -12.03 9.13 9.94
CA ALA A 38 -11.68 10.30 10.73
C ALA A 38 -10.25 10.21 11.30
N ALA A 39 -9.77 9.02 11.68
CA ALA A 39 -8.40 8.82 12.13
C ALA A 39 -7.38 9.01 10.99
N LEU A 40 -7.73 8.58 9.78
CA LEU A 40 -6.91 8.81 8.59
C LEU A 40 -6.85 10.30 8.23
N GLU A 41 -8.00 10.97 8.19
CA GLU A 41 -8.09 12.40 7.86
C GLU A 41 -7.30 13.27 8.86
N ARG A 42 -7.32 12.94 10.16
CA ARG A 42 -6.48 13.64 11.15
C ARG A 42 -4.99 13.45 10.90
N PHE A 43 -4.58 12.25 10.51
CA PHE A 43 -3.17 11.97 10.21
C PHE A 43 -2.70 12.68 8.95
N THR A 44 -3.49 12.66 7.87
CA THR A 44 -3.11 13.34 6.63
C THR A 44 -3.11 14.86 6.78
N ALA A 45 -4.03 15.42 7.58
CA ALA A 45 -4.01 16.83 7.94
C ALA A 45 -2.71 17.20 8.68
N TRP A 46 -2.33 16.41 9.69
CA TRP A 46 -1.06 16.62 10.40
C TRP A 46 0.15 16.54 9.45
N ALA A 47 0.20 15.53 8.57
CA ALA A 47 1.31 15.35 7.63
C ALA A 47 1.43 16.54 6.65
N ALA A 48 0.31 17.11 6.22
CA ALA A 48 0.28 18.29 5.36
C ALA A 48 0.87 19.53 6.05
N GLU A 49 0.76 19.64 7.37
CA GLU A 49 1.31 20.75 8.15
C GLU A 49 2.82 20.61 8.46
N GLN A 50 3.42 19.43 8.25
CA GLN A 50 4.84 19.18 8.57
C GLN A 50 5.79 19.71 7.49
N THR A 51 5.84 21.03 7.28
CA THR A 51 6.65 21.64 6.22
C THR A 51 8.15 21.74 6.53
N GLY A 52 8.56 21.45 7.78
CA GLY A 52 9.97 21.50 8.21
C GLY A 52 10.72 20.17 8.13
N ASP A 53 9.99 19.06 7.93
CA ASP A 53 10.53 17.70 7.93
C ASP A 53 10.22 17.00 6.62
N ARG A 54 11.07 16.07 6.19
CA ARG A 54 10.77 15.17 5.07
C ARG A 54 10.10 13.92 5.60
N LEU A 55 8.99 13.52 4.99
CA LEU A 55 8.18 12.40 5.45
C LEU A 55 8.29 11.21 4.49
N SER A 56 8.51 10.03 5.04
CA SER A 56 8.30 8.74 4.38
C SER A 56 7.21 7.97 5.13
N VAL A 57 6.08 7.72 4.49
CA VAL A 57 4.91 7.11 5.14
C VAL A 57 4.62 5.73 4.55
N LEU A 58 4.47 4.74 5.42
CA LEU A 58 3.99 3.41 5.06
C LEU A 58 2.70 3.09 5.82
N PHE A 59 1.62 2.90 5.07
CA PHE A 59 0.34 2.43 5.56
C PHE A 59 0.37 0.91 5.74
N THR A 60 0.11 0.45 6.97
CA THR A 60 0.06 -0.98 7.35
C THR A 60 -1.28 -1.33 8.04
N PRO A 61 -2.42 -1.22 7.32
CA PRO A 61 -3.73 -1.50 7.89
C PRO A 61 -3.86 -2.97 8.33
N TRP A 62 -4.69 -3.24 9.34
CA TRP A 62 -5.04 -4.63 9.71
C TRP A 62 -5.99 -5.29 8.69
N GLY A 63 -6.73 -4.46 7.94
CA GLY A 63 -7.60 -4.86 6.84
C GLY A 63 -7.05 -4.48 5.46
N GLU A 64 -7.89 -4.55 4.43
CA GLU A 64 -7.52 -4.07 3.09
C GLU A 64 -7.88 -2.59 2.95
N GLY A 65 -6.87 -1.73 2.94
CA GLY A 65 -7.09 -0.28 2.85
C GLY A 65 -7.66 0.15 1.50
N LEU A 66 -7.17 -0.43 0.40
CA LEU A 66 -7.47 0.09 -0.93
C LEU A 66 -8.88 -0.23 -1.43
N VAL A 67 -9.65 -1.09 -0.77
CA VAL A 67 -11.10 -1.19 -1.04
C VAL A 67 -11.86 0.05 -0.58
N ARG A 68 -11.29 0.87 0.30
CA ARG A 68 -11.90 2.11 0.80
C ARG A 68 -11.42 3.32 0.00
N SER A 69 -12.35 4.18 -0.42
CA SER A 69 -12.04 5.37 -1.21
C SER A 69 -11.19 6.40 -0.46
N TRP A 70 -11.34 6.52 0.86
CA TRP A 70 -10.58 7.47 1.66
C TRP A 70 -9.09 7.13 1.75
N TYR A 71 -8.70 5.85 1.72
CA TYR A 71 -7.28 5.48 1.63
C TYR A 71 -6.69 5.86 0.27
N ARG A 72 -7.41 5.61 -0.83
CA ARG A 72 -6.94 5.99 -2.18
C ARG A 72 -6.74 7.51 -2.28
N ARG A 73 -7.71 8.29 -1.77
CA ARG A 73 -7.62 9.75 -1.71
C ARG A 73 -6.45 10.22 -0.86
N ALA A 74 -6.26 9.66 0.33
CA ALA A 74 -5.13 9.99 1.20
C ALA A 74 -3.78 9.73 0.53
N LEU A 75 -3.64 8.62 -0.18
CA LEU A 75 -2.40 8.30 -0.92
C LEU A 75 -2.14 9.29 -2.05
N ILE A 76 -3.18 9.65 -2.82
CA ILE A 76 -3.08 10.68 -3.87
C ILE A 76 -2.66 12.01 -3.25
N GLU A 77 -3.39 12.50 -2.24
CA GLU A 77 -3.15 13.78 -1.58
C GLU A 77 -1.73 13.85 -1.00
N LEU A 78 -1.29 12.82 -0.26
CA LEU A 78 0.06 12.77 0.29
C LEU A 78 1.15 12.68 -0.78
N SER A 79 0.91 12.00 -1.91
CA SER A 79 1.92 11.83 -2.95
C SER A 79 2.33 13.16 -3.62
N HIS A 80 1.47 14.17 -3.56
CA HIS A 80 1.70 15.49 -4.14
C HIS A 80 2.27 16.51 -3.14
N LEU A 81 2.41 16.15 -1.86
CA LEU A 81 2.97 17.05 -0.86
C LEU A 81 4.49 17.18 -1.04
N PRO A 82 5.05 18.39 -1.13
CA PRO A 82 6.47 18.58 -1.41
C PRO A 82 7.39 18.03 -0.33
N GLN A 83 6.91 17.94 0.92
CA GLN A 83 7.64 17.36 2.03
C GLN A 83 7.57 15.83 2.09
N VAL A 84 6.67 15.19 1.33
CA VAL A 84 6.54 13.73 1.34
C VAL A 84 7.47 13.15 0.29
N GLU A 85 8.50 12.45 0.75
CA GLU A 85 9.46 11.76 -0.11
C GLU A 85 8.91 10.43 -0.62
N ARG A 86 8.13 9.74 0.21
CA ARG A 86 7.57 8.43 -0.12
C ARG A 86 6.23 8.26 0.57
N VAL A 87 5.24 7.74 -0.16
CA VAL A 87 4.00 7.24 0.43
C VAL A 87 3.69 5.86 -0.11
N ALA A 88 3.61 4.87 0.77
CA ALA A 88 3.46 3.46 0.44
C ALA A 88 2.29 2.83 1.19
N ILE A 89 1.67 1.80 0.62
CA ILE A 89 0.63 1.02 1.33
C ILE A 89 0.84 -0.48 1.12
N GLN A 90 0.68 -1.25 2.20
CA GLN A 90 0.53 -2.71 2.12
C GLN A 90 -0.89 -3.05 1.64
N THR A 91 -1.00 -3.85 0.58
CA THR A 91 -2.28 -4.22 -0.04
C THR A 91 -2.24 -5.64 -0.61
N ASN A 92 -3.39 -6.30 -0.70
CA ASN A 92 -3.60 -7.53 -1.47
C ASN A 92 -3.83 -7.27 -2.98
N LEU A 93 -3.91 -6.00 -3.39
CA LEU A 93 -4.14 -5.52 -4.76
C LEU A 93 -5.47 -5.96 -5.38
N SER A 94 -6.48 -6.26 -4.57
CA SER A 94 -7.82 -6.67 -5.06
C SER A 94 -8.60 -5.54 -5.75
N CYS A 95 -8.30 -4.29 -5.41
CA CYS A 95 -8.98 -3.12 -5.98
C CYS A 95 -8.46 -2.78 -7.39
N ARG A 96 -9.29 -2.13 -8.20
CA ARG A 96 -8.85 -1.56 -9.48
C ARG A 96 -7.85 -0.43 -9.24
N THR A 97 -6.72 -0.45 -9.94
CA THR A 97 -5.61 0.51 -9.77
C THR A 97 -5.72 1.79 -10.59
N GLY A 98 -6.84 2.04 -11.30
CA GLY A 98 -6.99 3.22 -12.17
C GLY A 98 -6.82 4.57 -11.45
N TRP A 99 -7.10 4.63 -10.14
CA TRP A 99 -6.89 5.82 -9.31
C TRP A 99 -5.42 6.27 -9.22
N THR A 100 -4.47 5.37 -9.47
CA THR A 100 -3.04 5.68 -9.40
C THR A 100 -2.60 6.67 -10.47
N ALA A 101 -3.39 6.84 -11.55
CA ALA A 101 -3.17 7.86 -12.55
C ALA A 101 -3.34 9.30 -12.01
N GLU A 102 -3.99 9.47 -10.86
CA GLU A 102 -4.17 10.77 -10.19
C GLU A 102 -3.06 11.07 -9.16
N ALA A 103 -2.22 10.10 -8.82
CA ALA A 103 -1.13 10.24 -7.85
C ALA A 103 0.21 10.60 -8.52
N ASP A 104 1.16 11.12 -7.75
CA ASP A 104 2.54 11.28 -8.22
C ASP A 104 3.23 9.89 -8.23
N PRO A 105 3.61 9.35 -9.42
CA PRO A 105 4.26 8.05 -9.52
C PRO A 105 5.70 8.02 -8.99
N ALA A 106 6.34 9.18 -8.80
CA ALA A 106 7.66 9.25 -8.18
C ALA A 106 7.59 9.00 -6.66
N THR A 107 6.50 9.43 -6.03
CA THR A 107 6.31 9.39 -4.58
C THR A 107 5.53 8.15 -4.12
N LEU A 108 4.52 7.73 -4.89
CA LEU A 108 3.63 6.62 -4.55
C LEU A 108 4.29 5.24 -4.70
N ALA A 109 4.03 4.34 -3.74
CA ALA A 109 4.40 2.93 -3.78
C ALA A 109 3.23 2.02 -3.42
N LEU A 110 3.18 0.83 -4.03
CA LEU A 110 2.29 -0.25 -3.62
C LEU A 110 3.11 -1.46 -3.18
N TRP A 111 3.01 -1.83 -1.90
CA TRP A 111 3.56 -3.07 -1.38
C TRP A 111 2.48 -4.15 -1.46
N CYS A 112 2.58 -4.97 -2.51
CA CYS A 112 1.57 -5.96 -2.84
C CYS A 112 1.87 -7.32 -2.20
N THR A 113 0.85 -7.96 -1.61
CA THR A 113 0.92 -9.33 -1.10
C THR A 113 0.08 -10.24 -1.98
N TYR A 114 0.68 -11.33 -2.46
CA TYR A 114 -0.01 -12.31 -3.30
C TYR A 114 -0.62 -13.43 -2.44
N HIS A 115 -1.88 -13.78 -2.71
CA HIS A 115 -2.64 -14.77 -1.96
C HIS A 115 -3.17 -15.83 -2.94
N PRO A 116 -2.49 -16.97 -3.11
CA PRO A 116 -2.85 -17.96 -4.13
C PRO A 116 -4.25 -18.56 -3.93
N ASP A 117 -4.72 -18.62 -2.69
CA ASP A 117 -6.05 -19.13 -2.36
C ASP A 117 -7.18 -18.14 -2.67
N GLN A 118 -6.85 -16.86 -2.92
CA GLN A 118 -7.81 -15.77 -3.11
C GLN A 118 -7.84 -15.28 -4.57
N THR A 119 -6.71 -15.33 -5.27
CA THR A 119 -6.59 -14.88 -6.66
C THR A 119 -5.53 -15.65 -7.44
N ARG A 120 -5.73 -15.76 -8.76
CA ARG A 120 -4.76 -16.37 -9.68
C ARG A 120 -3.69 -15.35 -10.06
N THR A 121 -2.48 -15.81 -10.41
CA THR A 121 -1.37 -14.95 -10.84
C THR A 121 -1.74 -14.02 -12.01
N THR A 122 -2.57 -14.49 -12.96
CA THR A 122 -3.04 -13.67 -14.09
C THR A 122 -3.91 -12.49 -13.68
N GLY A 123 -4.57 -12.56 -12.52
CA GLY A 123 -5.37 -11.48 -11.94
C GLY A 123 -4.57 -10.61 -10.96
N PHE A 124 -3.38 -11.03 -10.56
CA PHE A 124 -2.49 -10.29 -9.66
C PHE A 124 -1.44 -9.53 -10.46
N SER A 125 -1.88 -8.49 -11.14
CA SER A 125 -1.00 -7.56 -11.84
C SER A 125 -1.58 -6.16 -11.75
N PRO A 126 -0.81 -5.13 -11.35
CA PRO A 126 -1.27 -3.77 -11.49
C PRO A 126 -1.48 -3.49 -12.98
N SER A 127 -2.66 -3.00 -13.36
CA SER A 127 -2.97 -2.68 -14.76
C SER A 127 -1.89 -1.77 -15.34
N ALA A 128 -1.25 -2.22 -16.43
CA ALA A 128 -0.12 -1.55 -17.06
C ALA A 128 -0.54 -0.27 -17.81
N GLY A 129 -0.94 0.77 -17.10
CA GLY A 129 -1.00 2.13 -17.64
C GLY A 129 0.34 2.82 -17.41
N SER A 130 1.18 2.87 -18.45
CA SER A 130 2.42 3.69 -18.55
C SER A 130 3.12 4.03 -17.22
N TRP A 131 3.63 3.00 -16.53
CA TRP A 131 4.44 3.17 -15.32
C TRP A 131 5.88 3.49 -15.72
N PRO A 132 6.45 4.66 -15.37
CA PRO A 132 7.88 4.88 -15.53
C PRO A 132 8.61 3.84 -14.69
N ARG A 133 9.64 3.19 -15.26
CA ARG A 133 10.47 2.14 -14.61
C ARG A 133 11.18 2.59 -13.32
N ALA A 134 11.01 3.82 -12.87
CA ALA A 134 11.59 4.37 -11.66
C ALA A 134 10.47 4.89 -10.76
N GLY A 135 10.06 4.12 -9.75
CA GLY A 135 9.17 4.64 -8.69
C GLY A 135 8.30 3.59 -8.00
N CYS A 136 7.74 2.62 -8.73
CA CYS A 136 6.90 1.59 -8.13
C CYS A 136 7.71 0.33 -7.78
N VAL A 137 8.10 0.18 -6.52
CA VAL A 137 8.62 -1.10 -6.01
C VAL A 137 7.42 -2.01 -5.74
N THR A 138 7.02 -2.80 -6.72
CA THR A 138 6.15 -3.96 -6.46
C THR A 138 7.00 -5.01 -5.76
N ALA A 139 7.02 -4.99 -4.43
CA ALA A 139 7.58 -6.08 -3.68
C ALA A 139 6.51 -7.13 -3.42
N SER A 140 6.58 -8.26 -4.12
CA SER A 140 5.80 -9.45 -3.79
C SER A 140 6.41 -10.10 -2.54
N ALA A 141 5.89 -9.76 -1.36
CA ALA A 141 6.34 -10.41 -0.14
C ALA A 141 5.66 -11.78 0.00
N SER A 142 6.38 -12.86 -0.32
CA SER A 142 6.22 -14.11 0.42
C SER A 142 6.82 -13.86 1.81
N TRP A 143 5.98 -13.47 2.77
CA TRP A 143 6.32 -13.25 4.18
C TRP A 143 7.70 -12.59 4.43
N GLY A 144 7.77 -11.28 4.20
CA GLY A 144 8.92 -10.45 4.57
C GLY A 144 8.62 -8.97 4.34
N CYS A 145 9.00 -8.10 5.27
CA CYS A 145 9.05 -6.66 5.01
C CYS A 145 9.94 -6.40 3.79
N PRO A 146 9.48 -5.70 2.74
CA PRO A 146 10.32 -5.30 1.65
C PRO A 146 11.01 -3.98 1.96
N PRO A 147 12.18 -3.81 1.36
CA PRO A 147 12.99 -2.65 1.57
C PRO A 147 12.41 -1.48 0.76
N ILE A 148 11.47 -0.77 1.36
CA ILE A 148 11.52 0.71 1.34
C ILE A 148 12.50 1.22 2.42
N TRP A 149 13.35 0.28 2.87
CA TRP A 149 14.43 0.26 3.86
C TRP A 149 15.81 -0.04 3.25
N THR A 150 15.94 -0.12 1.91
CA THR A 150 17.23 0.04 1.18
C THR A 150 16.93 0.65 -0.19
N GLY A 151 17.80 1.57 -0.62
CA GLY A 151 17.61 2.48 -1.76
C GLY A 151 17.75 1.86 -3.16
N PRO A 152 17.96 2.69 -4.22
CA PRO A 152 17.74 2.33 -5.63
C PRO A 152 18.69 1.29 -6.26
N ALA A 153 19.56 0.63 -5.50
CA ALA A 153 20.69 -0.11 -6.08
C ALA A 153 20.51 -1.64 -6.24
N ASP A 154 19.64 -2.31 -5.49
CA ASP A 154 19.71 -3.79 -5.41
C ASP A 154 18.41 -4.54 -5.77
N CYS A 155 17.71 -4.10 -6.82
CA CYS A 155 16.79 -4.98 -7.53
C CYS A 155 17.58 -5.91 -8.49
N ALA A 156 18.41 -6.79 -7.92
CA ALA A 156 18.80 -7.98 -8.67
C ALA A 156 17.52 -8.82 -8.89
N PRO A 157 17.23 -9.27 -10.13
CA PRO A 157 16.13 -10.20 -10.33
C PRO A 157 16.44 -11.45 -9.52
N ILE A 158 15.66 -11.69 -8.45
CA ILE A 158 15.61 -13.02 -7.85
C ILE A 158 15.24 -13.95 -8.99
N SER A 159 16.24 -14.73 -9.38
CA SER A 159 16.28 -15.64 -10.49
C SER A 159 14.95 -16.36 -10.65
N ARG A 160 14.50 -16.48 -11.91
CA ARG A 160 13.39 -17.35 -12.32
C ARG A 160 13.41 -18.66 -11.54
N ALA A 161 12.60 -18.77 -10.50
CA ALA A 161 12.20 -20.06 -9.99
C ALA A 161 11.31 -20.66 -11.09
N ARG A 162 11.90 -21.53 -11.91
CA ARG A 162 11.15 -22.38 -12.82
C ARG A 162 10.18 -23.20 -11.95
N CYS A 163 8.89 -22.85 -11.99
CA CYS A 163 7.85 -23.85 -11.75
C CYS A 163 8.05 -24.94 -12.80
N THR A 164 8.67 -26.05 -12.40
CA THR A 164 8.56 -27.31 -13.11
C THR A 164 7.44 -28.06 -12.40
N CYS A 165 6.26 -28.04 -13.01
CA CYS A 165 5.20 -28.99 -12.72
C CYS A 165 5.61 -30.32 -13.37
N GLY A 166 5.83 -31.34 -12.54
CA GLY A 166 5.69 -32.74 -12.92
C GLY A 166 4.27 -33.21 -12.65
#